data_AF-A0A947FA96-F1
#
_entry.id   AF-A0A947FA96-F1
#
_cell.length_a   1.000
_cell.length_b   1.000
_cell.length_c   1.000
_cell.angle_alpha   90.00
_cell.angle_beta   90.00
_cell.angle_gamma   90.00
#
_symmetry.space_group_name_H-M   'P 1'
#
loop_
_entity.id
_entity.type
_entity.pdbx_description
1 polymer ?
#
loop_
_entity_poly.entity_id
_entity_poly.type
_entity_poly.pdbx_seq_one_letter_code
_entity_poly.pdbx_strand_id
1 'polypeptide(L)'
;VPDIPDRKSEIKWIWKTGFGNAFTEQSQNHRSEVVLKSSFPVLCNHCDNPSCVKVCPTKATFVVEKNGIVAMDFHRCIGCRFCMAACPYGARSFNWQDPRPFIKSYNPEWPSRMRGVVEKCNFCGERLAKGLEPACVETCKGTGAMVFGDLNDPHSEIREVLNKEFTIQRKFAAGTRPSVFYIV
;
A
#
# COMPACT_ATOMS: atom_id res chain seq x y z
N VAL A 1 9.33 4.81 8.46
CA VAL A 1 8.60 5.96 7.86
C VAL A 1 9.07 7.22 8.56
N PRO A 2 9.42 8.30 7.84
CA PRO A 2 9.79 9.57 8.46
C PRO A 2 8.63 10.13 9.30
N ASP A 3 8.92 10.58 10.52
CA ASP A 3 7.93 11.15 11.46
C ASP A 3 7.96 12.68 11.36
N ILE A 4 7.19 13.23 10.41
CA ILE A 4 7.17 14.67 10.09
C ILE A 4 6.02 15.34 10.87
N PRO A 5 6.29 16.36 11.71
CA PRO A 5 5.25 17.02 12.51
C PRO A 5 4.17 17.74 11.69
N ASP A 6 4.54 18.29 10.53
CA ASP A 6 3.58 18.96 9.64
C ASP A 6 2.69 17.94 8.91
N ARG A 7 1.39 18.00 9.20
CA ARG A 7 0.39 17.12 8.60
C ARG A 7 0.30 17.24 7.07
N LYS A 8 0.63 18.41 6.49
CA LYS A 8 0.61 18.58 5.02
C LYS A 8 1.78 17.87 4.34
N SER A 9 2.88 17.69 5.07
CA SER A 9 4.10 17.03 4.62
C SER A 9 4.23 15.60 5.15
N GLU A 10 3.19 15.09 5.81
CA GLU A 10 3.17 13.77 6.42
C GLU A 10 3.31 12.66 5.38
N ILE A 11 4.11 11.66 5.73
CA ILE A 11 4.37 10.49 4.89
C ILE A 11 3.72 9.27 5.52
N LYS A 12 2.90 8.56 4.74
CA LYS A 12 2.14 7.40 5.19
C LYS A 12 2.29 6.25 4.19
N TRP A 13 2.76 5.10 4.67
CA TRP A 13 2.74 3.86 3.88
C TRP A 13 1.54 2.99 4.22
N ILE A 14 1.13 3.00 5.49
CA ILE A 14 -0.04 2.34 6.03
C ILE A 14 -0.68 3.29 7.04
N TRP A 15 -2.00 3.43 7.02
CA TRP A 15 -2.75 4.21 7.99
C TRP A 15 -4.11 3.57 8.24
N LYS A 16 -4.74 3.91 9.36
CA LYS A 16 -6.08 3.40 9.68
C LYS A 16 -7.14 4.40 9.25
N THR A 17 -8.27 3.91 8.75
CA THR A 17 -9.42 4.74 8.42
C THR A 17 -10.74 4.00 8.67
N GLY A 18 -11.83 4.74 8.88
CA GLY A 18 -13.16 4.17 9.07
C GLY A 18 -13.75 3.60 7.78
N PHE A 19 -14.78 2.76 7.91
CA PHE A 19 -15.40 2.04 6.79
C PHE A 19 -15.79 2.95 5.61
N GLY A 20 -16.48 4.07 5.87
CA GLY A 20 -16.94 4.98 4.81
C GLY A 20 -15.82 5.61 3.98
N ASN A 21 -14.66 5.88 4.58
CA ASN A 21 -13.50 6.42 3.89
C ASN A 21 -12.69 5.33 3.17
N ALA A 22 -12.65 4.11 3.73
CA ALA A 22 -12.00 2.97 3.10
C ALA A 22 -12.77 2.49 1.86
N PHE A 23 -14.09 2.34 1.99
CA PHE A 23 -14.98 1.68 1.02
C PHE A 23 -16.08 2.63 0.53
N THR A 24 -15.68 3.64 -0.23
CA THR A 24 -16.60 4.69 -0.72
C THR A 24 -17.68 4.19 -1.69
N GLU A 25 -17.47 3.02 -2.31
CA GLU A 25 -18.43 2.41 -3.25
C GLU A 25 -19.51 1.58 -2.53
N GLN A 26 -19.35 1.35 -1.23
CA GLN A 26 -20.27 0.54 -0.44
C GLN A 26 -21.33 1.44 0.22
N SER A 27 -22.58 0.99 0.19
CA SER A 27 -23.68 1.71 0.86
C SER A 27 -23.38 1.86 2.35
N GLN A 28 -23.55 3.09 2.85
CA GLN A 28 -23.39 3.44 4.26
C GLN A 28 -24.72 3.44 5.03
N ASN A 29 -25.85 3.30 4.32
CA ASN A 29 -27.18 3.41 4.91
C ASN A 29 -27.43 2.24 5.87
N HIS A 30 -27.83 2.55 7.12
CA HIS A 30 -28.18 1.57 8.16
C HIS A 30 -27.14 0.47 8.40
N ARG A 31 -25.84 0.80 8.28
CA ARG A 31 -24.74 -0.11 8.65
C ARG A 31 -24.75 -0.42 10.14
N SER A 32 -24.28 -1.61 10.51
CA SER A 32 -24.14 -2.00 11.92
C SER A 32 -23.14 -1.09 12.64
N GLU A 33 -23.38 -0.82 13.93
CA GLU A 33 -22.47 -0.02 14.75
C GLU A 33 -21.06 -0.60 14.80
N VAL A 34 -20.95 -1.94 14.73
CA VAL A 34 -19.66 -2.65 14.72
C VAL A 34 -18.83 -2.20 13.52
N VAL A 35 -19.42 -2.15 12.31
CA VAL A 35 -18.70 -1.75 11.09
C VAL A 35 -18.34 -0.26 11.14
N LEU A 36 -19.21 0.58 11.68
CA LEU A 36 -18.95 2.02 11.80
C LEU A 36 -17.83 2.34 12.80
N LYS A 37 -17.74 1.58 13.90
CA LYS A 37 -16.69 1.70 14.92
C LYS A 37 -15.38 0.98 14.53
N SER A 38 -15.43 0.11 13.53
CA SER A 38 -14.26 -0.64 13.05
C SER A 38 -13.27 0.24 12.29
N SER A 39 -12.00 -0.08 12.44
CA SER A 39 -10.89 0.66 11.85
C SER A 39 -10.11 -0.23 10.89
N PHE A 40 -10.01 0.19 9.62
CA PHE A 40 -9.41 -0.60 8.55
C PHE A 40 -8.03 -0.06 8.18
N PRO A 41 -6.98 -0.91 8.18
CA PRO A 41 -5.67 -0.52 7.69
C PRO A 41 -5.69 -0.38 6.16
N VAL A 42 -5.34 0.79 5.67
CA VAL A 42 -5.26 1.08 4.23
C VAL A 42 -3.82 1.38 3.84
N LEU A 43 -3.43 0.83 2.69
CA LEU A 43 -2.09 0.93 2.12
C LEU A 43 -2.16 0.93 0.59
N CYS A 44 -1.01 0.84 -0.08
CA CYS A 44 -0.96 0.64 -1.53
C CYS A 44 -1.46 -0.76 -1.88
N ASN A 45 -2.40 -0.86 -2.83
CA ASN A 45 -3.00 -2.14 -3.18
C ASN A 45 -2.20 -2.98 -4.21
N HIS A 46 -1.04 -2.50 -4.67
CA HIS A 46 -0.20 -3.19 -5.68
C HIS A 46 -1.01 -3.78 -6.85
N CYS A 47 -1.81 -2.91 -7.46
CA CYS A 47 -2.72 -3.22 -8.55
C CYS A 47 -2.05 -3.95 -9.71
N ASP A 48 -2.74 -4.95 -10.27
CA ASP A 48 -2.33 -5.67 -11.48
C ASP A 48 -2.46 -4.81 -12.75
N ASN A 49 -3.44 -3.90 -12.79
CA ASN A 49 -3.55 -2.87 -13.82
C ASN A 49 -3.30 -1.47 -13.23
N PRO A 50 -2.05 -1.10 -12.87
CA PRO A 50 -1.76 0.09 -12.10
C PRO A 50 -1.79 1.37 -12.97
N SER A 51 -2.81 2.20 -12.77
CA SER A 51 -2.92 3.54 -13.38
C SER A 51 -1.67 4.40 -13.12
N CYS A 52 -1.13 4.32 -11.90
CA CYS A 52 0.03 5.09 -11.48
C CYS A 52 1.33 4.77 -12.26
N VAL A 53 1.46 3.57 -12.83
CA VAL A 53 2.59 3.19 -13.70
C VAL A 53 2.42 3.80 -15.08
N LYS A 54 1.20 3.73 -15.65
CA LYS A 54 0.90 4.23 -16.99
C LYS A 54 1.16 5.74 -17.16
N VAL A 55 0.95 6.51 -16.09
CA VAL A 55 1.10 7.98 -16.12
C VAL A 55 2.52 8.47 -15.81
N CYS A 56 3.46 7.59 -15.45
CA CYS A 56 4.79 8.02 -15.04
C CYS A 56 5.70 8.27 -16.25
N PRO A 57 6.06 9.53 -16.58
CA PRO A 57 6.81 9.84 -17.79
C PRO A 57 8.23 9.26 -17.78
N THR A 58 8.86 9.19 -16.61
CA THR A 58 10.23 8.68 -16.44
C THR A 58 10.29 7.18 -16.13
N LYS A 59 9.13 6.49 -16.12
CA LYS A 59 9.02 5.08 -15.73
C LYS A 59 9.67 4.78 -14.37
N ALA A 60 9.60 5.74 -13.44
CA ALA A 60 10.10 5.61 -12.08
C ALA A 60 9.27 4.62 -11.24
N THR A 61 8.00 4.40 -11.59
CA THR A 61 7.19 3.33 -11.00
C THR A 61 6.89 2.30 -12.07
N PHE A 62 7.06 1.03 -11.73
CA PHE A 62 7.00 -0.10 -12.65
C PHE A 62 6.49 -1.34 -11.92
N VAL A 63 6.01 -2.33 -12.66
CA VAL A 63 5.62 -3.63 -12.10
C VAL A 63 6.82 -4.57 -12.20
N VAL A 64 7.17 -5.23 -11.10
CA VAL A 64 8.17 -6.29 -11.12
C VAL A 64 7.49 -7.56 -11.62
N GLU A 65 7.86 -8.00 -12.82
CA GLU A 65 7.17 -9.12 -13.51
C GLU A 65 7.20 -10.42 -12.71
N LYS A 66 8.27 -10.67 -11.95
CA LYS A 66 8.43 -11.91 -11.17
C LYS A 66 7.40 -12.06 -10.03
N ASN A 67 6.92 -10.97 -9.44
CA ASN A 67 6.10 -11.02 -8.23
C ASN A 67 4.89 -10.05 -8.24
N GLY A 68 4.65 -9.33 -9.33
CA GLY A 68 3.55 -8.38 -9.47
C GLY A 68 3.67 -7.13 -8.60
N ILE A 69 4.77 -6.93 -7.87
CA ILE A 69 4.92 -5.77 -6.98
C ILE A 69 5.09 -4.52 -7.83
N VAL A 70 4.17 -3.58 -7.68
CA VAL A 70 4.35 -2.20 -8.17
C VAL A 70 5.50 -1.55 -7.38
N ALA A 71 6.70 -1.53 -7.95
CA ALA A 71 7.89 -0.96 -7.35
C ALA A 71 8.05 0.53 -7.71
N MET A 72 9.01 1.17 -7.04
CA MET A 72 9.36 2.56 -7.24
C MET A 72 10.87 2.74 -7.18
N ASP A 73 11.45 3.24 -8.26
CA ASP A 73 12.81 3.75 -8.34
C ASP A 73 12.81 5.22 -7.90
N PHE A 74 13.45 5.49 -6.77
CA PHE A 74 13.53 6.82 -6.19
C PHE A 74 14.43 7.77 -6.99
N HIS A 75 15.45 7.25 -7.68
CA HIS A 75 16.40 8.05 -8.44
C HIS A 75 15.81 8.52 -9.78
N ARG A 76 14.95 7.71 -10.41
CA ARG A 76 14.25 8.09 -11.65
C ARG A 76 13.07 9.05 -11.42
N CYS A 77 12.65 9.23 -10.17
CA CYS A 77 11.48 10.04 -9.84
C CYS A 77 11.81 11.53 -9.92
N ILE A 78 11.20 12.24 -10.88
CA ILE A 78 11.33 13.70 -11.03
C ILE A 78 10.33 14.50 -10.21
N GLY A 79 9.52 13.85 -9.36
CA GLY A 79 8.58 14.54 -8.49
C GLY A 79 7.40 15.24 -9.17
N CYS A 80 7.00 14.83 -10.38
CA CYS A 80 5.86 15.41 -11.10
C CYS A 80 4.47 15.10 -10.51
N ARG A 81 4.38 14.14 -9.57
CA ARG A 81 3.17 13.77 -8.81
C ARG A 81 1.96 13.27 -9.61
N PHE A 82 2.06 13.07 -10.92
CA PHE A 82 0.97 12.44 -11.70
C PHE A 82 0.58 11.06 -11.19
N CYS A 83 1.55 10.28 -10.69
CA CYS A 83 1.26 8.99 -10.08
C CYS A 83 0.39 9.10 -8.81
N MET A 84 0.44 10.22 -8.07
CA MET A 84 -0.43 10.46 -6.93
C MET A 84 -1.85 10.80 -7.39
N ALA A 85 -1.98 11.69 -8.37
CA ALA A 85 -3.28 12.05 -8.94
C ALA A 85 -3.99 10.86 -9.60
N ALA A 86 -3.24 9.98 -10.27
CA ALA A 86 -3.81 8.80 -10.92
C ALA A 86 -4.18 7.66 -9.95
N CYS A 87 -3.69 7.69 -8.71
CA CYS A 87 -3.95 6.62 -7.74
C CYS A 87 -5.34 6.82 -7.09
N PRO A 88 -6.32 5.94 -7.33
CA PRO A 88 -7.67 6.14 -6.79
C PRO A 88 -7.72 6.03 -5.26
N TYR A 89 -6.68 5.45 -4.65
CA TYR A 89 -6.61 5.16 -3.21
C TYR A 89 -5.91 6.26 -2.38
N GLY A 90 -5.22 7.20 -3.02
CA GLY A 90 -4.38 8.17 -2.31
C GLY A 90 -3.19 7.55 -1.56
N ALA A 91 -2.76 6.34 -1.93
CA ALA A 91 -1.75 5.56 -1.20
C ALA A 91 -0.28 5.90 -1.54
N ARG A 92 -0.03 7.12 -2.05
CA ARG A 92 1.30 7.61 -2.41
C ARG A 92 1.55 8.91 -1.65
N SER A 93 2.69 9.00 -0.98
CA SER A 93 3.13 10.20 -0.25
C SER A 93 4.28 10.87 -0.99
N PHE A 94 4.37 12.19 -0.90
CA PHE A 94 5.43 12.97 -1.53
C PHE A 94 6.37 13.54 -0.48
N ASN A 95 7.68 13.42 -0.71
CA ASN A 95 8.70 14.01 0.14
C ASN A 95 8.84 15.51 -0.18
N TRP A 96 8.09 16.36 0.53
CA TRP A 96 8.12 17.82 0.34
C TRP A 96 9.41 18.48 0.83
N GLN A 97 9.97 17.95 1.90
CA GLN A 97 11.23 18.32 2.52
C GLN A 97 12.17 17.12 2.57
N ASP A 98 13.40 17.30 3.05
CA ASP A 98 14.31 16.17 3.26
C ASP A 98 13.73 15.26 4.36
N PRO A 99 13.41 13.98 4.06
CA PRO A 99 12.87 13.06 5.04
C PRO A 99 13.92 12.56 6.04
N ARG A 100 15.23 12.62 5.72
CA ARG A 100 16.29 11.95 6.49
C ARG A 100 16.37 12.37 7.96
N PRO A 101 16.24 13.67 8.32
CA PRO A 101 16.26 14.09 9.72
C PRO A 101 15.10 13.53 10.56
N PHE A 102 14.02 13.10 9.92
CA PHE A 102 12.81 12.59 10.57
C PHE A 102 12.77 11.06 10.65
N ILE A 103 13.84 10.37 10.23
CA ILE A 103 13.95 8.91 10.31
C ILE A 103 14.60 8.53 11.65
N LYS A 104 13.82 7.90 12.54
CA LYS A 104 14.30 7.48 13.87
C LYS A 104 15.37 6.38 13.83
N SER A 105 15.22 5.43 12.91
CA SER A 105 16.13 4.30 12.74
C SER A 105 16.50 4.17 11.26
N TYR A 106 17.79 4.31 10.96
CA TYR A 106 18.32 4.20 9.61
C TYR A 106 18.69 2.75 9.32
N ASN A 107 18.16 2.20 8.22
CA ASN A 107 18.57 0.90 7.70
C ASN A 107 19.49 1.10 6.48
N PRO A 108 20.79 0.77 6.56
CA PRO A 108 21.72 0.89 5.43
C PRO A 108 21.35 0.03 4.22
N GLU A 109 20.64 -1.09 4.43
CA GLU A 109 20.23 -1.99 3.37
C GLU A 109 19.05 -1.47 2.54
N TRP A 110 18.36 -0.44 3.05
CA TRP A 110 17.18 0.11 2.41
C TRP A 110 17.43 1.56 1.98
N PRO A 111 17.21 1.92 0.70
CA PRO A 111 17.50 3.26 0.22
C PRO A 111 16.71 4.32 0.97
N SER A 112 17.44 5.27 1.58
CA SER A 112 16.84 6.49 2.10
C SER A 112 16.38 7.37 0.95
N ARG A 113 15.24 8.03 1.13
CA ARG A 113 14.65 8.88 0.11
C ARG A 113 15.25 10.27 0.20
N MET A 114 15.00 11.05 -0.84
CA MET A 114 15.39 12.46 -0.92
C MET A 114 14.15 13.33 -1.14
N ARG A 115 14.30 14.61 -0.88
CA ARG A 115 13.29 15.61 -1.21
C ARG A 115 12.92 15.51 -2.69
N GLY A 116 11.64 15.66 -3.00
CA GLY A 116 11.12 15.65 -4.37
C GLY A 116 10.69 14.28 -4.87
N VAL A 117 10.81 13.23 -4.08
CA VAL A 117 10.49 11.86 -4.50
C VAL A 117 9.15 11.39 -3.91
N VAL A 118 8.37 10.67 -4.70
CA VAL A 118 7.15 9.98 -4.21
C VAL A 118 7.54 8.63 -3.61
N GLU A 119 6.90 8.26 -2.50
CA GLU A 119 7.04 6.97 -1.88
C GLU A 119 5.67 6.36 -1.52
N LYS A 120 5.68 5.06 -1.25
CA LYS A 120 4.51 4.25 -0.94
C LYS A 120 4.93 2.95 -0.25
N CYS A 121 3.95 2.21 0.27
CA CYS A 121 4.14 0.80 0.60
C CYS A 121 4.67 0.03 -0.63
N ASN A 122 5.67 -0.81 -0.44
CA ASN A 122 6.31 -1.64 -1.47
C ASN A 122 6.20 -3.14 -1.17
N PHE A 123 5.27 -3.54 -0.29
CA PHE A 123 5.17 -4.89 0.29
C PHE A 123 6.47 -5.40 0.93
N CYS A 124 7.34 -4.49 1.39
CA CYS A 124 8.65 -4.84 1.92
C CYS A 124 9.44 -5.74 0.94
N GLY A 125 9.50 -5.36 -0.35
CA GLY A 125 10.20 -6.14 -1.38
C GLY A 125 11.65 -6.50 -1.02
N GLU A 126 12.32 -5.67 -0.22
CA GLU A 126 13.64 -5.94 0.34
C GLU A 126 13.68 -7.12 1.30
N ARG A 127 12.62 -7.32 2.08
CA ARG A 127 12.46 -8.44 3.01
C ARG A 127 12.07 -9.71 2.26
N LEU A 128 11.14 -9.58 1.32
CA LEU A 128 10.71 -10.69 0.45
C LEU A 128 11.88 -11.26 -0.37
N ALA A 129 12.80 -10.41 -0.84
CA ALA A 129 14.01 -10.85 -1.53
C ALA A 129 14.93 -11.74 -0.67
N LYS A 130 14.82 -11.63 0.66
CA LYS A 130 15.56 -12.45 1.64
C LYS A 130 14.74 -13.65 2.18
N GLY A 131 13.54 -13.87 1.64
CA GLY A 131 12.61 -14.89 2.16
C GLY A 131 11.95 -14.53 3.49
N LEU A 132 12.01 -13.26 3.89
CA LEU A 132 11.36 -12.77 5.11
C LEU A 132 9.98 -12.18 4.79
N GLU A 133 9.03 -12.36 5.69
CA GLU A 133 7.69 -11.77 5.55
C GLU A 133 7.71 -10.24 5.69
N PRO A 134 6.70 -9.54 5.11
CA PRO A 134 6.56 -8.10 5.29
C PRO A 134 6.44 -7.71 6.77
N ALA A 135 7.06 -6.60 7.16
CA ALA A 135 7.12 -6.17 8.57
C ALA A 135 5.74 -5.97 9.20
N CYS A 136 4.75 -5.52 8.42
CA CYS A 136 3.38 -5.36 8.88
C CYS A 136 2.70 -6.70 9.19
N VAL A 137 2.97 -7.73 8.38
CA VAL A 137 2.44 -9.09 8.58
C VAL A 137 3.09 -9.72 9.81
N GLU A 138 4.42 -9.62 9.91
CA GLU A 138 5.18 -10.11 11.06
C GLU A 138 4.67 -9.50 12.38
N THR A 139 4.41 -8.20 12.41
CA THR A 139 3.87 -7.50 13.59
C THR A 139 2.47 -7.99 13.95
N CYS A 140 1.65 -8.37 12.97
CA CYS A 140 0.26 -8.80 13.17
C CYS A 140 0.09 -10.32 13.27
N LYS A 141 1.16 -11.11 13.32
CA LYS A 141 1.08 -12.58 13.46
C LYS A 141 0.24 -13.04 14.64
N GLY A 142 0.37 -12.36 15.79
CA GLY A 142 -0.37 -12.72 17.00
C GLY A 142 -1.88 -12.50 16.90
N THR A 143 -2.34 -11.64 15.99
CA THR A 143 -3.77 -11.38 15.77
C THR A 143 -4.31 -12.00 14.50
N GLY A 144 -3.46 -12.42 13.56
CA GLY A 144 -3.86 -12.90 12.23
C GLY A 144 -4.51 -11.82 11.35
N ALA A 145 -4.39 -10.54 11.72
CA ALA A 145 -5.13 -9.45 11.04
C ALA A 145 -4.63 -9.14 9.61
N MET A 146 -3.42 -9.58 9.26
CA MET A 146 -2.86 -9.44 7.92
C MET A 146 -2.22 -10.76 7.50
N VAL A 147 -2.62 -11.24 6.33
CA VAL A 147 -2.08 -12.44 5.69
C VAL A 147 -1.44 -12.00 4.37
N PHE A 148 -0.27 -12.55 4.05
CA PHE A 148 0.46 -12.24 2.83
C PHE A 148 0.97 -13.53 2.18
N GLY A 149 0.81 -13.63 0.87
CA GLY A 149 1.21 -14.82 0.11
C GLY A 149 1.06 -14.62 -1.39
N ASP A 150 1.35 -15.67 -2.16
CA ASP A 150 1.20 -15.66 -3.61
C ASP A 150 -0.26 -15.93 -4.01
N LEU A 151 -0.90 -14.94 -4.64
CA LEU A 151 -2.28 -15.05 -5.12
C LEU A 151 -2.44 -16.08 -6.25
N ASN A 152 -1.37 -16.42 -6.96
CA ASN A 152 -1.40 -17.37 -8.08
C ASN A 152 -1.23 -18.82 -7.63
N ASP A 153 -0.69 -19.06 -6.43
CA ASP A 153 -0.57 -20.40 -5.85
C ASP A 153 -1.89 -20.78 -5.15
N PRO A 154 -2.66 -21.75 -5.67
CA PRO A 154 -3.92 -22.18 -5.06
C PRO A 154 -3.78 -22.76 -3.65
N HIS A 155 -2.59 -23.19 -3.26
CA HIS A 155 -2.28 -23.78 -1.95
C HIS A 155 -1.70 -22.76 -0.95
N SER A 156 -1.59 -21.49 -1.33
CA SER A 156 -1.15 -20.44 -0.43
C SER A 156 -2.17 -20.14 0.66
N GLU A 157 -1.69 -19.70 1.82
CA GLU A 157 -2.54 -19.28 2.95
C GLU A 157 -3.56 -18.21 2.52
N ILE A 158 -3.15 -17.26 1.67
CA ILE A 158 -4.05 -16.22 1.17
C ILE A 158 -5.18 -16.81 0.31
N ARG A 159 -4.91 -17.82 -0.52
CA ARG A 159 -5.94 -18.49 -1.33
C ARG A 159 -6.90 -19.29 -0.46
N GLU A 160 -6.42 -19.92 0.60
CA GLU A 160 -7.31 -20.57 1.58
C GLU A 160 -8.24 -19.57 2.25
N VAL A 161 -7.71 -18.44 2.73
CA VAL A 161 -8.51 -17.38 3.37
C VAL A 161 -9.54 -16.81 2.39
N LEU A 162 -9.14 -16.51 1.16
CA LEU A 162 -10.04 -15.98 0.12
C LEU A 162 -11.14 -16.98 -0.30
N ASN A 163 -10.91 -18.28 -0.14
CA ASN A 163 -11.92 -19.31 -0.41
C ASN A 163 -12.89 -19.52 0.76
N LYS A 164 -12.46 -19.24 2.00
CA LYS A 164 -13.25 -19.45 3.23
C LYS A 164 -14.06 -18.21 3.61
N GLU A 165 -13.49 -17.03 3.43
CA GLU A 165 -14.03 -15.77 3.94
C GLU A 165 -14.65 -14.91 2.84
N PHE A 166 -15.69 -14.16 3.20
CA PHE A 166 -16.21 -13.11 2.33
C PHE A 166 -15.26 -11.92 2.32
N THR A 167 -14.81 -11.52 1.13
CA THR A 167 -13.88 -10.40 0.98
C THR A 167 -14.36 -9.35 0.01
N ILE A 168 -13.96 -8.11 0.27
CA ILE A 168 -14.21 -6.97 -0.61
C ILE A 168 -12.89 -6.31 -1.03
N GLN A 169 -12.94 -5.64 -2.17
CA GLN A 169 -11.84 -4.84 -2.68
C GLN A 169 -12.20 -3.36 -2.65
N ARG A 170 -11.18 -2.52 -2.48
CA ARG A 170 -11.37 -1.06 -2.54
C ARG A 170 -11.41 -0.61 -3.99
N LYS A 171 -12.37 0.27 -4.30
CA LYS A 171 -12.47 1.00 -5.58
C LYS A 171 -12.36 0.08 -6.79
N PHE A 172 -13.15 -1.01 -6.81
CA PHE A 172 -13.04 -2.03 -7.86
C PHE A 172 -13.49 -1.48 -9.22
N ALA A 173 -14.43 -0.52 -9.23
CA ALA A 173 -14.95 0.11 -10.44
C ALA A 173 -13.89 0.93 -11.20
N ALA A 174 -12.77 1.28 -10.55
CA ALA A 174 -11.64 1.95 -11.19
C ALA A 174 -10.87 1.06 -12.19
N GLY A 175 -11.18 -0.23 -12.29
CA GLY A 175 -10.58 -1.14 -13.28
C GLY A 175 -9.10 -1.44 -13.05
N THR A 176 -8.57 -1.12 -11.85
CA THR A 176 -7.16 -1.29 -11.51
C THR A 176 -6.80 -2.71 -11.06
N ARG A 177 -7.79 -3.57 -10.75
CA ARG A 177 -7.60 -4.93 -10.22
C ARG A 177 -6.62 -4.94 -9.02
N PRO A 178 -7.02 -4.40 -7.86
CA PRO A 178 -6.18 -4.35 -6.66
C PRO A 178 -5.83 -5.77 -6.16
N SER A 179 -4.66 -5.93 -5.54
CA SER A 179 -4.16 -7.21 -5.02
C SER A 179 -4.32 -7.33 -3.49
N VAL A 180 -5.01 -6.37 -2.87
CA VAL A 180 -5.29 -6.36 -1.43
C VAL A 180 -6.79 -6.54 -1.23
N PHE A 181 -7.14 -7.51 -0.40
CA PHE A 181 -8.50 -7.92 -0.08
C PHE A 181 -8.77 -7.64 1.40
N TYR A 182 -10.01 -7.28 1.71
CA TYR A 182 -10.45 -6.97 3.06
C TYR A 182 -11.54 -7.96 3.47
N ILE A 183 -11.36 -8.59 4.63
CA ILE A 183 -12.40 -9.37 5.30
C ILE A 183 -13.26 -8.39 6.11
N VAL A 184 -14.59 -8.48 5.98
CA VAL A 184 -15.57 -7.51 6.52
C VAL A 184 -16.77 -8.21 7.12
#